data_AF-A0A921E661-F1
#
_entry.id   AF-A0A921E661-F1
#
_cell.length_a   1.000
_cell.length_b   1.000
_cell.length_c   1.000
_cell.angle_alpha   90.00
_cell.angle_beta   90.00
_cell.angle_gamma   90.00
#
_symmetry.space_group_name_H-M   'P 1'
#
loop_
_entity.id
_entity.type
_entity.pdbx_description
1 polymer ?
#
loop_
_entity_poly.entity_id
_entity_poly.type
_entity_poly.pdbx_seq_one_letter_code
_entity_poly.pdbx_strand_id
1 'polypeptide(L)' 'MPLLKPVISASLLALMLAACSTAPAAPALDPVPPPARRPDAKTQLEYGNPPPPPPGRY' A
#
# COMPACT_ATOMS: atom_id res chain seq x y z
N MET A 1 35.43 36.47 5.31
CA MET A 1 34.33 35.57 4.86
C MET A 1 33.93 34.55 5.95
N PRO A 2 33.52 34.95 7.17
CA PRO A 2 33.12 33.98 8.21
C PRO A 2 31.68 33.46 8.06
N LEU A 3 30.84 34.15 7.28
CA LEU A 3 29.40 33.88 7.19
C LEU A 3 29.03 32.74 6.21
N LEU A 4 29.93 32.37 5.29
CA LEU A 4 29.67 31.35 4.28
C LEU A 4 29.55 29.93 4.86
N LYS A 5 30.40 29.61 5.85
CA LYS A 5 30.40 28.30 6.51
C LYS A 5 29.06 27.97 7.20
N PRO A 6 28.51 28.81 8.09
CA PRO A 6 27.24 28.50 8.75
C PRO A 6 26.06 28.47 7.78
N VAL A 7 26.08 29.28 6.71
CA VAL A 7 25.04 29.26 5.67
C VAL A 7 25.04 27.93 4.91
N ILE A 8 26.22 27.44 4.51
CA ILE A 8 26.36 26.14 3.85
C ILE A 8 25.89 25.01 4.79
N SER A 9 26.29 25.04 6.07
CA SER A 9 25.85 24.06 7.07
C SER A 9 24.33 24.05 7.25
N ALA A 10 23.72 25.23 7.36
CA ALA A 10 22.27 25.36 7.50
C ALA A 10 21.52 24.84 6.27
N SER A 11 22.03 25.13 5.06
CA SER A 11 21.42 24.64 3.82
C SER A 11 21.51 23.11 3.67
N LEU A 12 22.64 22.49 4.05
CA LEU A 12 22.80 21.03 4.05
C LEU A 12 21.86 20.36 5.04
N LEU A 13 21.71 20.93 6.25
CA LEU A 13 20.80 20.41 7.27
C LEU A 13 19.34 20.49 6.82
N ALA A 14 18.93 21.64 6.26
CA ALA A 14 17.60 21.83 5.73
C ALA A 14 17.28 20.86 4.59
N LEU A 15 18.24 20.61 3.69
CA LEU A 15 18.09 19.66 2.60
C LEU A 15 17.93 18.22 3.09
N MET A 16 18.70 17.81 4.10
CA MET A 16 18.56 16.48 4.72
C MET A 16 17.21 16.29 5.41
N LEU A 17 16.73 17.30 6.12
CA LEU A 17 15.41 17.24 6.77
C LEU A 17 14.27 17.14 5.75
N ALA A 18 14.36 17.88 4.65
CA ALA A 18 13.38 17.82 3.57
C ALA A 18 13.38 16.43 2.87
N ALA A 19 14.55 15.82 2.70
CA ALA A 19 14.66 14.47 2.16
C ALA A 19 14.09 13.40 3.11
N CYS A 20 14.28 13.56 4.43
CA CYS A 20 13.74 12.62 5.41
C CYS A 20 12.23 12.79 5.67
N SER A 21 11.64 13.96 5.42
CA SER A 21 10.20 14.17 5.61
C SER A 21 9.36 13.73 4.40
N THR A 22 9.99 13.55 3.24
CA THR A 22 9.32 13.07 2.03
C THR A 22 9.17 11.54 2.04
N ALA A 23 8.41 11.04 3.02
CA ALA A 23 7.94 9.67 2.96
C ALA A 23 6.83 9.60 1.90
N PRO A 24 6.92 8.73 0.87
CA PRO A 24 5.81 8.53 -0.04
C PRO A 24 4.59 8.11 0.79
N ALA A 25 3.47 8.80 0.62
CA ALA A 25 2.23 8.41 1.25
C ALA A 25 1.96 6.95 0.90
N ALA A 26 1.87 6.08 1.92
CA ALA A 26 1.52 4.69 1.71
C ALA A 26 0.20 4.66 0.91
N PRO A 27 0.09 3.82 -0.14
CA PRO A 27 -1.17 3.67 -0.85
C PRO A 27 -2.27 3.46 0.18
N ALA A 28 -3.32 4.29 0.10
CA ALA A 28 -4.50 4.05 0.91
C ALA A 28 -4.87 2.58 0.71
N LEU A 29 -4.90 1.81 1.79
CA LEU A 29 -5.44 0.46 1.79
C LEU A 29 -6.95 0.64 1.57
N ASP A 30 -7.32 0.96 0.33
CA ASP A 30 -8.68 0.86 -0.13
C ASP A 30 -9.05 -0.61 0.15
N PRO A 31 -10.05 -0.88 1.00
CA PRO A 31 -10.44 -2.24 1.29
C PRO A 31 -11.19 -2.79 0.08
N VAL A 32 -10.47 -2.97 -1.02
CA VAL A 32 -10.91 -3.79 -2.13
C VAL A 32 -11.01 -5.19 -1.54
N PRO A 33 -12.23 -5.76 -1.43
CA PRO A 33 -12.38 -7.10 -0.92
C PRO A 33 -11.55 -8.03 -1.80
N PRO A 34 -10.83 -8.99 -1.19
CA PRO A 34 -10.01 -9.93 -1.96
C PRO A 34 -10.89 -10.61 -3.02
N PRO A 35 -10.37 -10.88 -4.24
CA PRO A 35 -11.13 -11.57 -5.26
C PRO A 35 -11.73 -12.87 -4.72
N ALA A 36 -12.99 -13.14 -5.08
CA ALA A 36 -13.67 -14.36 -4.67
C ALA A 36 -12.83 -15.58 -5.07
N ARG A 37 -12.51 -16.45 -4.11
CA ARG A 37 -11.76 -17.68 -4.37
C ARG A 37 -12.60 -18.60 -5.25
N ARG A 38 -12.01 -19.10 -6.33
CA ARG A 38 -12.63 -20.15 -7.14
C ARG A 38 -12.51 -21.49 -6.40
N PRO A 39 -13.54 -22.36 -6.46
CA PRO A 39 -13.43 -23.70 -5.90
C PRO A 39 -12.27 -24.46 -6.55
N ASP A 40 -11.48 -25.13 -5.72
CA ASP A 40 -10.40 -25.99 -6.22
C ASP A 40 -10.96 -27.21 -6.97
N ALA A 41 -10.13 -27.84 -7.80
CA ALA A 41 -10.56 -28.95 -8.64
C ALA A 41 -11.06 -30.16 -7.84
N LYS A 42 -10.51 -30.40 -6.64
CA LYS A 42 -10.96 -31.49 -5.77
C LYS A 42 -12.35 -31.18 -5.22
N THR A 43 -12.58 -29.95 -4.76
CA THR A 43 -13.88 -29.46 -4.32
C THR A 43 -14.92 -29.49 -5.44
N GLN A 44 -14.54 -29.23 -6.70
CA GLN A 44 -15.46 -29.35 -7.84
C GLN A 44 -15.85 -30.81 -8.16
N LEU A 45 -14.95 -31.78 -7.94
CA LEU A 45 -15.29 -33.20 -8.10
C LEU A 45 -16.15 -33.72 -6.95
N GLU A 46 -15.94 -33.21 -5.74
CA GLU A 46 -16.69 -33.60 -4.54
C GLU A 46 -18.12 -33.03 -4.54
N TYR A 47 -18.28 -31.75 -4.87
CA TYR A 47 -19.57 -31.06 -4.80
C TYR A 47 -20.28 -30.89 -6.14
N GLY A 48 -19.63 -31.24 -7.26
CA GLY A 48 -20.17 -30.97 -8.59
C GLY A 48 -20.36 -29.47 -8.82
N ASN A 49 -21.56 -29.05 -9.26
CA ASN A 49 -21.89 -27.64 -9.45
C ASN A 49 -22.08 -26.97 -8.07
N PRO A 50 -21.21 -26.03 -7.66
CA PRO A 50 -21.31 -25.42 -6.34
C PRO A 50 -22.64 -24.67 -6.19
N PRO A 51 -23.22 -24.63 -4.97
CA PRO A 51 -24.44 -23.84 -4.73
C PRO A 51 -24.19 -22.36 -5.07
N PRO A 52 -25.22 -21.64 -5.57
CA PRO A 52 -25.07 -20.24 -5.93
C PRO A 52 -24.57 -19.43 -4.72
N PRO A 53 -23.64 -18.48 -4.93
CA PRO A 53 -23.12 -17.66 -3.85
C PRO A 53 -24.27 -16.89 -3.18
N PRO A 54 -24.25 -16.73 -1.84
CA PRO A 54 -25.27 -15.95 -1.15
C PRO A 54 -25.29 -14.51 -1.71
N PRO A 55 -26.47 -13.88 -1.82
CA PRO A 55 -26.58 -12.53 -2.36
C PRO A 55 -25.66 -11.57 -1.60
N GLY A 56 -24.74 -10.96 -2.34
CA GLY A 56 -23.72 -10.06 -1.80
C GLY A 56 -24.36 -8.89 -1.07
N ARG A 57 -24.06 -8.77 0.23
CA ARG A 57 -24.22 -7.54 0.98
C ARG A 57 -23.02 -6.67 0.61
N TYR A 58 -23.19 -5.88 -0.45
CA TYR A 58 -22.38 -4.69 -0.69
C TYR A 58 -22.81 -3.59 0.28
#